data_AF-A0A354M2M3-F1
#
_entry.id   AF-A0A354M2M3-F1
#
_cell.length_a   1.000
_cell.length_b   1.000
_cell.length_c   1.000
_cell.angle_alpha   90.00
_cell.angle_beta   90.00
_cell.angle_gamma   90.00
#
_symmetry.space_group_name_H-M   'P 1'
#
loop_
_entity.id
_entity.type
_entity.pdbx_description
1 polymer ?
#
loop_
_entity_poly.entity_id
_entity_poly.type
_entity_poly.pdbx_seq_one_letter_code
_entity_poly.pdbx_strand_id
1 'polypeptide(L)'
;MAKQDFEQFKQDVKEWLNSHPKEYGRFVAEVNNKSAIGLQKVFKLGWKLTPQMMRKYQDECHGDLADEHRLQSYSADADAARLLVGEFRNMQNDSIVPAMLAWLYYGKCYETMVTQLEAETHNPANNFFEKKIAAIMIKVVINSSIRNKMRTKEDWQNFRQEKKAIEDDCVVETTINRLSFDDKPTEEKSPTGEQQPSHTLKDYLHGNQEQILEKIKLRVSTQHTGTDLARLYFALQEEEILTGCDVTTFHKLLTNELPNCDLKTVRNLQISIKKLNDSTNKGKIKDNGIERSLINEWKAYLTEANN
;
A
#
# COMPACT_ATOMS: atom_id res chain seq x y z
N MET A 1 22.72 -12.41 24.05
CA MET A 1 22.85 -11.15 24.82
C MET A 1 21.72 -11.13 25.83
N ALA A 2 21.97 -10.71 27.06
CA ALA A 2 20.88 -10.53 28.02
C ALA A 2 19.96 -9.42 27.51
N LYS A 3 18.66 -9.48 27.83
CA LYS A 3 17.67 -8.46 27.41
C LYS A 3 18.11 -7.04 27.80
N GLN A 4 18.80 -6.92 28.94
CA GLN A 4 19.36 -5.67 29.44
C GLN A 4 20.49 -5.11 28.56
N ASP A 5 21.40 -5.97 28.07
CA ASP A 5 22.51 -5.55 27.20
C ASP A 5 22.00 -4.98 25.87
N PHE A 6 20.90 -5.53 25.37
CA PHE A 6 20.30 -5.10 24.10
C PHE A 6 19.60 -3.75 24.20
N GLU A 7 18.84 -3.51 25.29
CA GLU A 7 18.20 -2.22 25.51
C GLU A 7 19.24 -1.13 25.82
N GLN A 8 20.31 -1.47 26.54
CA GLN A 8 21.44 -0.55 26.72
C GLN A 8 22.07 -0.19 25.37
N PHE A 9 22.32 -1.18 24.51
CA PHE A 9 22.89 -0.92 23.18
C PHE A 9 22.01 0.01 22.33
N LYS A 10 20.68 -0.16 22.34
CA LYS A 10 19.77 0.77 21.67
C LYS A 10 19.90 2.19 22.22
N GLN A 11 19.98 2.32 23.54
CA GLN A 11 20.17 3.62 24.18
C GLN A 11 21.50 4.27 23.75
N ASP A 12 22.59 3.50 23.69
CA ASP A 12 23.88 3.99 23.20
C ASP A 12 23.78 4.50 21.74
N VAL A 13 23.07 3.77 20.87
CA VAL A 13 22.82 4.19 19.48
C VAL A 13 22.01 5.50 19.43
N LYS A 14 21.04 5.66 20.33
CA LYS A 14 20.22 6.87 20.42
C LYS A 14 21.05 8.07 20.90
N GLU A 15 21.93 7.87 21.87
CA GLU A 15 22.85 8.90 22.36
C GLU A 15 23.85 9.31 21.27
N TRP A 16 24.37 8.35 20.51
CA TRP A 16 25.19 8.65 19.33
C TRP A 16 24.43 9.51 18.31
N LEU A 17 23.19 9.15 17.98
CA LEU A 17 22.35 9.91 17.04
C LEU A 17 22.15 11.37 17.50
N ASN A 18 21.89 11.57 18.78
CA ASN A 18 21.67 12.91 19.35
C ASN A 18 22.95 13.76 19.38
N SER A 19 24.11 13.13 19.56
CA SER A 19 25.41 13.83 19.63
C SER A 19 26.07 14.04 18.27
N HIS A 20 25.66 13.30 17.22
CA HIS A 20 26.26 13.32 15.88
C HIS A 20 25.23 13.62 14.76
N PRO A 21 24.44 14.71 14.85
CA PRO A 21 23.40 14.99 13.87
C PRO A 21 23.94 15.31 12.47
N LYS A 22 25.18 15.85 12.37
CA LYS A 22 25.80 16.20 11.09
C LYS A 22 26.25 14.95 10.33
N GLU A 23 26.88 14.02 11.04
CA GLU A 23 27.34 12.72 10.53
C GLU A 23 26.15 11.90 10.08
N TYR A 24 25.11 11.82 10.92
CA TYR A 24 23.86 11.17 10.56
C TYR A 24 23.18 11.83 9.34
N GLY A 25 23.09 13.16 9.31
CA GLY A 25 22.52 13.89 8.18
C GLY A 25 23.26 13.63 6.87
N ARG A 26 24.60 13.61 6.89
CA ARG A 26 25.43 13.23 5.73
C ARG A 26 25.13 11.81 5.25
N PHE A 27 25.05 10.86 6.18
CA PHE A 27 24.70 9.48 5.87
C PHE A 27 23.30 9.38 5.23
N VAL A 28 22.29 10.01 5.83
CA VAL A 28 20.90 10.02 5.32
C VAL A 28 20.83 10.62 3.91
N ALA A 29 21.54 11.73 3.68
CA ALA A 29 21.62 12.33 2.35
C ALA A 29 22.27 11.40 1.32
N GLU A 30 23.27 10.63 1.73
CA GLU A 30 23.96 9.67 0.86
C GLU A 30 23.08 8.46 0.52
N VAL A 31 22.38 7.88 1.49
CA VAL A 31 21.50 6.72 1.25
C VAL A 31 20.24 7.09 0.47
N ASN A 32 19.74 8.33 0.60
CA ASN A 32 18.59 8.81 -0.16
C ASN A 32 18.97 9.43 -1.52
N ASN A 33 20.26 9.41 -1.89
CA ASN A 33 20.71 9.95 -3.16
C ASN A 33 20.20 9.08 -4.33
N LYS A 34 19.78 9.71 -5.43
CA LYS A 34 19.31 9.05 -6.66
C LYS A 34 20.30 8.02 -7.24
N SER A 35 21.59 8.17 -6.95
CA SER A 35 22.63 7.23 -7.38
C SER A 35 22.65 5.89 -6.62
N ALA A 36 21.89 5.77 -5.52
CA ALA A 36 21.84 4.59 -4.64
C ALA A 36 23.19 4.15 -4.04
N ILE A 37 24.25 4.95 -4.18
CA ILE A 37 25.62 4.61 -3.72
C ILE A 37 25.65 4.37 -2.21
N GLY A 38 24.97 5.21 -1.42
CA GLY A 38 24.90 5.04 0.03
C GLY A 38 24.23 3.72 0.44
N LEU A 39 23.12 3.36 -0.24
CA LEU A 39 22.44 2.09 -0.02
C LEU A 39 23.34 0.90 -0.41
N GLN A 40 24.06 0.98 -1.53
CA GLN A 40 25.01 -0.06 -1.92
C GLN A 40 26.11 -0.27 -0.87
N LYS A 41 26.60 0.81 -0.23
CA LYS A 41 27.56 0.69 0.88
C LYS A 41 26.95 -0.04 2.08
N VAL A 42 25.71 0.27 2.44
CA VAL A 42 24.96 -0.42 3.50
C VAL A 42 24.79 -1.91 3.17
N PHE A 43 24.37 -2.24 1.94
CA PHE A 43 24.25 -3.63 1.49
C PHE A 43 25.59 -4.37 1.50
N LYS A 44 26.66 -3.73 1.03
CA LYS A 44 28.01 -4.31 1.02
C LYS A 44 28.52 -4.59 2.44
N LEU A 45 28.23 -3.71 3.39
CA LEU A 45 28.52 -3.93 4.80
C LEU A 45 27.71 -5.10 5.35
N GLY A 46 26.41 -5.16 5.06
CA GLY A 46 25.56 -6.32 5.38
C GLY A 46 26.14 -7.62 4.83
N TRP A 47 26.54 -7.65 3.56
CA TRP A 47 27.17 -8.81 2.92
C TRP A 47 28.46 -9.26 3.61
N LYS A 48 29.30 -8.31 4.04
CA LYS A 48 30.52 -8.62 4.81
C LYS A 48 30.19 -9.26 6.16
N LEU A 49 29.11 -8.83 6.81
CA LEU A 49 28.73 -9.25 8.16
C LEU A 49 27.93 -10.56 8.19
N THR A 50 27.23 -10.89 7.11
CA THR A 50 26.39 -12.10 7.01
C THR A 50 26.72 -12.94 5.76
N PRO A 51 27.94 -13.47 5.63
CA PRO A 51 28.37 -14.21 4.44
C PRO A 51 27.64 -15.54 4.25
N GLN A 52 27.15 -16.20 5.32
CA GLN A 52 26.38 -17.45 5.18
C GLN A 52 24.97 -17.18 4.67
N MET A 53 24.31 -16.13 5.18
CA MET A 53 23.04 -15.65 4.64
C MET A 53 23.18 -15.34 3.14
N MET A 54 24.30 -14.71 2.74
CA MET A 54 24.52 -14.35 1.34
C MET A 54 24.68 -15.56 0.43
N ARG A 55 25.45 -16.58 0.84
CA ARG A 55 25.58 -17.82 0.07
C ARG A 55 24.23 -18.50 -0.17
N LYS A 56 23.40 -18.58 0.87
CA LYS A 56 22.05 -19.14 0.72
C LYS A 56 21.15 -18.28 -0.15
N TYR A 57 21.23 -16.95 -0.02
CA TYR A 57 20.48 -16.05 -0.89
C TYR A 57 20.86 -16.24 -2.35
N GLN A 58 22.16 -16.38 -2.65
CA GLN A 58 22.64 -16.71 -3.99
C GLN A 58 22.03 -18.04 -4.44
N ASP A 59 22.22 -19.12 -3.68
CA ASP A 59 21.68 -20.45 -4.00
C ASP A 59 20.16 -20.48 -4.24
N GLU A 60 19.39 -19.70 -3.46
CA GLU A 60 17.93 -19.59 -3.60
C GLU A 60 17.48 -18.60 -4.68
N CYS A 61 18.33 -17.64 -5.04
CA CYS A 61 18.11 -16.68 -6.12
C CYS A 61 18.88 -17.07 -7.40
N HIS A 62 19.02 -18.37 -7.66
CA HIS A 62 19.56 -18.92 -8.90
C HIS A 62 18.46 -19.67 -9.68
N GLY A 63 18.18 -19.21 -10.92
CA GLY A 63 17.21 -19.85 -11.80
C GLY A 63 15.75 -19.42 -11.59
N ASP A 64 14.79 -20.25 -12.01
CA ASP A 64 13.35 -19.92 -12.05
C ASP A 64 12.63 -19.91 -10.67
N LEU A 65 13.33 -20.32 -9.60
CA LEU A 65 12.74 -20.70 -8.30
C LEU A 65 13.15 -19.79 -7.13
N ALA A 66 12.90 -18.48 -7.22
CA ALA A 66 12.93 -17.63 -6.02
C ALA A 66 11.66 -17.87 -5.18
N ASP A 67 11.80 -18.60 -4.07
CA ASP A 67 10.70 -18.88 -3.12
C ASP A 67 10.69 -17.86 -1.98
N GLU A 68 9.60 -17.09 -1.90
CA GLU A 68 9.37 -16.06 -0.87
C GLU A 68 9.44 -16.63 0.56
N HIS A 69 8.94 -17.84 0.81
CA HIS A 69 8.90 -18.41 2.15
C HIS A 69 10.30 -18.80 2.64
N ARG A 70 11.14 -19.29 1.74
CA ARG A 70 12.52 -19.66 2.05
C ARG A 70 13.34 -18.41 2.38
N LEU A 71 13.12 -17.34 1.62
CA LEU A 71 13.75 -16.03 1.84
C LEU A 71 13.33 -15.36 3.17
N GLN A 72 12.15 -15.69 3.70
CA GLN A 72 11.68 -15.17 4.99
C GLN A 72 12.20 -15.94 6.20
N SER A 73 12.67 -17.18 6.02
CA SER A 73 13.13 -18.06 7.11
C SER A 73 14.55 -17.77 7.60
N TYR A 74 15.24 -16.80 7.00
CA TYR A 74 16.62 -16.50 7.33
C TYR A 74 16.83 -15.89 8.72
N SER A 75 17.86 -16.38 9.38
CA SER A 75 18.52 -15.73 10.52
C SER A 75 19.90 -15.21 10.08
N ALA A 76 20.30 -14.07 10.64
CA ALA A 76 21.65 -13.55 10.45
C ALA A 76 22.68 -14.52 11.07
N ASP A 77 23.90 -14.51 10.52
CA ASP A 77 25.03 -15.26 11.04
C ASP A 77 25.21 -14.98 12.55
N ALA A 78 25.51 -16.01 13.35
CA ALA A 78 25.54 -15.92 14.81
C ALA A 78 26.47 -14.81 15.36
N ASP A 79 27.52 -14.48 14.60
CA ASP A 79 28.49 -13.43 14.95
C ASP A 79 28.12 -12.03 14.45
N ALA A 80 27.13 -11.86 13.57
CA ALA A 80 26.83 -10.59 12.92
C ALA A 80 26.51 -9.48 13.94
N ALA A 81 25.72 -9.80 14.96
CA ALA A 81 25.40 -8.87 16.04
C ALA A 81 26.65 -8.48 16.86
N ARG A 82 27.54 -9.44 17.14
CA ARG A 82 28.78 -9.19 17.88
C ARG A 82 29.73 -8.29 17.09
N LEU A 83 29.85 -8.51 15.78
CA LEU A 83 30.67 -7.69 14.89
C LEU A 83 30.12 -6.26 14.78
N LEU A 84 28.79 -6.09 14.66
CA LEU A 84 28.15 -4.78 14.63
C LEU A 84 28.37 -4.00 15.94
N VAL A 85 28.20 -4.65 17.08
CA VAL A 85 28.46 -4.03 18.40
C VAL A 85 29.93 -3.65 18.54
N GLY A 86 30.84 -4.50 18.05
CA GLY A 86 32.27 -4.21 18.02
C GLY A 86 32.62 -3.00 17.16
N GLU A 87 32.13 -2.93 15.91
CA GLU A 87 32.36 -1.79 15.02
C GLU A 87 31.69 -0.51 15.54
N PHE A 88 30.52 -0.60 16.19
CA PHE A 88 29.86 0.55 16.81
C PHE A 88 30.67 1.15 17.96
N ARG A 89 31.22 0.30 18.84
CA ARG A 89 32.00 0.75 20.01
C ARG A 89 33.38 1.29 19.64
N ASN A 90 33.88 0.96 18.45
CA ASN A 90 35.17 1.43 17.96
C ASN A 90 35.03 2.71 17.12
N MET A 91 34.83 3.84 17.80
CA MET A 91 34.58 5.17 17.18
C MET A 91 35.80 5.81 16.49
N GLN A 92 36.97 5.14 16.44
CA GLN A 92 38.17 5.69 15.78
C GLN A 92 38.17 5.51 14.25
N ASN A 93 37.23 4.74 13.71
CA ASN A 93 37.10 4.51 12.28
C ASN A 93 35.98 5.38 11.71
N ASP A 94 36.15 5.90 10.47
CA ASP A 94 35.09 6.51 9.63
C ASP A 94 34.03 5.46 9.20
N SER A 95 33.54 4.67 10.17
CA SER A 95 32.60 3.60 9.97
C SER A 95 31.20 4.16 9.79
N ILE A 96 30.48 3.62 8.80
CA ILE A 96 29.07 3.93 8.59
C ILE A 96 28.15 3.23 9.60
N VAL A 97 28.68 2.29 10.41
CA VAL A 97 27.89 1.45 11.31
C VAL A 97 27.05 2.25 12.31
N PRO A 98 27.58 3.26 13.03
CA PRO A 98 26.76 4.04 13.96
C PRO A 98 25.59 4.73 13.26
N ALA A 99 25.83 5.35 12.10
CA ALA A 99 24.80 6.01 11.31
C ALA A 99 23.77 5.01 10.76
N MET A 100 24.23 3.87 10.26
CA MET A 100 23.38 2.79 9.75
C MET A 100 22.50 2.20 10.86
N LEU A 101 23.04 1.96 12.06
CA LEU A 101 22.26 1.46 13.19
C LEU A 101 21.23 2.49 13.67
N ALA A 102 21.63 3.76 13.77
CA ALA A 102 20.70 4.85 14.08
C ALA A 102 19.58 4.94 13.04
N TRP A 103 19.91 4.75 11.75
CA TRP A 103 18.94 4.73 10.67
C TRP A 103 18.01 3.50 10.72
N LEU A 104 18.54 2.33 11.05
CA LEU A 104 17.78 1.09 11.22
C LEU A 104 16.79 1.18 12.37
N TYR A 105 17.22 1.71 13.53
CA TYR A 105 16.39 1.77 14.73
C TYR A 105 15.44 2.97 14.78
N TYR A 106 15.90 4.14 14.37
CA TYR A 106 15.20 5.41 14.59
C TYR A 106 14.89 6.18 13.28
N GLY A 107 15.46 5.76 12.16
CA GLY A 107 15.22 6.36 10.84
C GLY A 107 14.17 5.63 10.02
N LYS A 108 13.95 6.11 8.80
CA LYS A 108 13.04 5.55 7.78
C LYS A 108 13.71 4.46 6.91
N CYS A 109 14.52 3.61 7.54
CA CYS A 109 15.34 2.61 6.86
C CYS A 109 14.52 1.68 5.96
N TYR A 110 13.47 1.09 6.51
CA TYR A 110 12.63 0.15 5.78
C TYR A 110 11.89 0.83 4.63
N GLU A 111 11.37 2.03 4.85
CA GLU A 111 10.66 2.83 3.85
C GLU A 111 11.56 3.25 2.69
N THR A 112 12.79 3.68 2.98
CA THR A 112 13.79 3.99 1.94
C THR A 112 14.16 2.73 1.14
N MET A 113 14.39 1.58 1.80
CA MET A 113 14.69 0.32 1.11
C MET A 113 13.53 -0.10 0.19
N VAL A 114 12.29 -0.02 0.66
CA VAL A 114 11.10 -0.32 -0.15
C VAL A 114 11.01 0.63 -1.34
N THR A 115 11.19 1.93 -1.13
CA THR A 115 11.12 2.93 -2.21
C THR A 115 12.16 2.65 -3.30
N GLN A 116 13.40 2.31 -2.92
CA GLN A 116 14.43 1.97 -3.90
C GLN A 116 14.10 0.66 -4.64
N LEU A 117 13.69 -0.38 -3.92
CA LEU A 117 13.30 -1.64 -4.55
C LEU A 117 12.10 -1.47 -5.47
N GLU A 118 11.14 -0.61 -5.13
CA GLU A 118 10.02 -0.25 -6.01
C GLU A 118 10.50 0.52 -7.25
N ALA A 119 11.53 1.35 -7.16
CA ALA A 119 12.13 1.94 -8.34
C ALA A 119 12.75 0.86 -9.25
N GLU A 120 13.40 -0.16 -8.68
CA GLU A 120 13.97 -1.29 -9.43
C GLU A 120 12.92 -2.18 -10.10
N THR A 121 11.73 -2.35 -9.51
CA THR A 121 10.66 -3.14 -10.14
C THR A 121 10.10 -2.46 -11.41
N HIS A 122 10.17 -1.13 -11.48
CA HIS A 122 9.71 -0.34 -12.61
C HIS A 122 10.84 0.07 -13.57
N ASN A 123 12.10 -0.20 -13.22
CA ASN A 123 13.25 0.16 -14.03
C ASN A 123 13.23 -0.58 -15.39
N PRO A 124 13.20 0.12 -16.53
CA PRO A 124 13.17 -0.52 -17.85
C PRO A 124 14.45 -1.28 -18.19
N ALA A 125 15.58 -0.96 -17.55
CA ALA A 125 16.85 -1.67 -17.75
C ALA A 125 16.86 -3.08 -17.13
N ASN A 126 16.00 -3.33 -16.13
CA ASN A 126 15.94 -4.59 -15.43
C ASN A 126 15.07 -5.61 -16.18
N ASN A 127 15.55 -6.85 -16.26
CA ASN A 127 14.81 -7.97 -16.83
C ASN A 127 13.68 -8.44 -15.87
N PHE A 128 12.80 -9.32 -16.36
CA PHE A 128 11.67 -9.81 -15.56
C PHE A 128 12.10 -10.47 -14.25
N PHE A 129 13.20 -11.20 -14.25
CA PHE A 129 13.70 -11.90 -13.08
C PHE A 129 14.24 -10.93 -12.02
N GLU A 130 15.01 -9.92 -12.41
CA GLU A 130 15.49 -8.85 -11.53
C GLU A 130 14.31 -8.09 -10.90
N LYS A 131 13.27 -7.81 -11.68
CA LYS A 131 12.02 -7.21 -11.18
C LYS A 131 11.29 -8.12 -10.20
N LYS A 132 11.23 -9.42 -10.48
CA LYS A 132 10.64 -10.44 -9.59
C LYS A 132 11.39 -10.52 -8.26
N ILE A 133 12.73 -10.54 -8.29
CA ILE A 133 13.56 -10.51 -7.09
C ILE A 133 13.29 -9.23 -6.28
N ALA A 134 13.30 -8.06 -6.92
CA ALA A 134 13.03 -6.80 -6.24
C ALA A 134 11.63 -6.81 -5.56
N ALA A 135 10.61 -7.35 -6.23
CA ALA A 135 9.27 -7.51 -5.67
C ALA A 135 9.24 -8.46 -4.45
N ILE A 136 9.98 -9.56 -4.48
CA ILE A 136 10.09 -10.47 -3.33
C ILE A 136 10.82 -9.79 -2.17
N MET A 137 11.89 -9.06 -2.46
CA MET A 137 12.67 -8.33 -1.45
C MET A 137 11.83 -7.26 -0.75
N ILE A 138 10.93 -6.55 -1.45
CA ILE A 138 9.99 -5.61 -0.83
C ILE A 138 9.17 -6.32 0.26
N LYS A 139 8.62 -7.50 -0.06
CA LYS A 139 7.83 -8.28 0.91
C LYS A 139 8.67 -8.73 2.10
N VAL A 140 9.90 -9.19 1.86
CA VAL A 140 10.84 -9.57 2.92
C VAL A 140 11.13 -8.40 3.85
N VAL A 141 11.41 -7.21 3.31
CA VAL A 141 11.68 -5.99 4.08
C VAL A 141 10.47 -5.60 4.95
N ILE A 142 9.27 -5.57 4.36
CA ILE A 142 8.03 -5.23 5.09
C ILE A 142 7.74 -6.27 6.18
N ASN A 143 7.74 -7.56 5.84
CA ASN A 143 7.43 -8.63 6.80
C ASN A 143 8.46 -8.70 7.93
N SER A 144 9.75 -8.52 7.60
CA SER A 144 10.83 -8.46 8.59
C SER A 144 10.66 -7.27 9.53
N SER A 145 10.29 -6.08 9.02
CA SER A 145 10.07 -4.89 9.85
C SER A 145 8.96 -5.11 10.89
N ILE A 146 7.88 -5.79 10.50
CA ILE A 146 6.74 -6.10 11.38
C ILE A 146 7.12 -7.19 12.37
N ARG A 147 7.73 -8.28 11.90
CA ARG A 147 8.17 -9.40 12.74
C ARG A 147 9.13 -8.95 13.83
N ASN A 148 10.04 -8.04 13.50
CA ASN A 148 11.00 -7.47 14.44
C ASN A 148 10.43 -6.32 15.29
N LYS A 149 9.13 -6.00 15.15
CA LYS A 149 8.44 -4.91 15.87
C LYS A 149 9.07 -3.53 15.64
N MET A 150 9.72 -3.35 14.49
CA MET A 150 10.32 -2.08 14.07
C MET A 150 9.30 -1.19 13.37
N ARG A 151 8.27 -1.79 12.77
CA ARG A 151 7.12 -1.13 12.17
C ARG A 151 5.84 -1.89 12.48
N THR A 152 4.72 -1.20 12.41
CA THR A 152 3.38 -1.76 12.46
C THR A 152 2.76 -1.84 11.07
N LYS A 153 1.63 -2.55 10.94
CA LYS A 153 0.85 -2.51 9.69
C LYS A 153 0.33 -1.10 9.39
N GLU A 154 -0.01 -0.35 10.42
CA GLU A 154 -0.48 1.02 10.32
C GLU A 154 0.60 1.95 9.78
N ASP A 155 1.84 1.83 10.25
CA ASP A 155 2.98 2.60 9.72
C ASP A 155 3.12 2.44 8.21
N TRP A 156 2.98 1.21 7.71
CA TRP A 156 3.02 0.91 6.29
C TRP A 156 1.82 1.43 5.51
N GLN A 157 0.63 1.41 6.12
CA GLN A 157 -0.57 2.01 5.52
C GLN A 157 -0.42 3.53 5.40
N ASN A 158 0.06 4.19 6.46
CA ASN A 158 0.34 5.62 6.48
C ASN A 158 1.38 5.99 5.43
N PHE A 159 2.50 5.27 5.39
CA PHE A 159 3.55 5.48 4.38
C PHE A 159 3.01 5.34 2.95
N ARG A 160 2.20 4.31 2.68
CA ARG A 160 1.57 4.11 1.37
C ARG A 160 0.62 5.25 1.00
N GLN A 161 -0.17 5.73 1.95
CA GLN A 161 -1.10 6.85 1.74
C GLN A 161 -0.34 8.14 1.44
N GLU A 162 0.68 8.46 2.23
CA GLU A 162 1.54 9.64 2.02
C GLU A 162 2.21 9.60 0.65
N LYS A 163 2.82 8.46 0.30
CA LYS A 163 3.45 8.27 -1.00
C LYS A 163 2.46 8.46 -2.15
N LYS A 164 1.25 7.88 -2.04
CA LYS A 164 0.20 8.04 -3.04
C LYS A 164 -0.25 9.50 -3.16
N ALA A 165 -0.41 10.21 -2.05
CA ALA A 165 -0.80 11.61 -2.06
C ALA A 165 0.25 12.50 -2.78
N ILE A 166 1.53 12.18 -2.64
CA ILE A 166 2.62 12.83 -3.37
C ILE A 166 2.55 12.51 -4.87
N GLU A 167 2.33 11.23 -5.23
CA GLU A 167 2.21 10.81 -6.64
C GLU A 167 0.99 11.42 -7.35
N ASP A 168 -0.12 11.59 -6.62
CA ASP A 168 -1.38 12.14 -7.11
C ASP A 168 -1.48 13.68 -6.95
N ASP A 169 -0.42 14.35 -6.49
CA ASP A 169 -0.35 15.81 -6.23
C ASP A 169 -1.49 16.36 -5.34
N CYS A 170 -1.94 15.57 -4.34
CA CYS A 170 -3.07 15.89 -3.46
C CYS A 170 -2.69 15.89 -1.97
N VAL A 171 -1.44 16.23 -1.66
CA VAL A 171 -0.89 16.22 -0.29
C VAL A 171 -1.65 17.17 0.63
N VAL A 172 -2.06 18.34 0.13
CA VAL A 172 -2.73 19.36 0.93
C VAL A 172 -4.15 18.89 1.29
N GLU A 173 -4.93 18.42 0.33
CA GLU A 173 -6.30 17.94 0.53
C GLU A 173 -6.34 16.73 1.46
N THR A 174 -5.45 15.76 1.25
CA THR A 174 -5.36 14.56 2.10
C THR A 174 -4.95 14.91 3.53
N THR A 175 -4.10 15.92 3.72
CA THR A 175 -3.69 16.40 5.05
C THR A 175 -4.82 17.15 5.76
N ILE A 176 -5.51 18.06 5.07
CA ILE A 176 -6.67 18.79 5.61
C ILE A 176 -7.76 17.81 6.05
N ASN A 177 -8.03 16.78 5.24
CA ASN A 177 -9.01 15.75 5.58
C ASN A 177 -8.62 14.98 6.84
N ARG A 178 -7.32 14.73 7.10
CA ARG A 178 -6.86 14.09 8.35
C ARG A 178 -6.98 15.01 9.57
N LEU A 179 -6.69 16.31 9.41
CA LEU A 179 -6.81 17.30 10.48
C LEU A 179 -8.27 17.60 10.87
N SER A 180 -9.18 17.48 9.91
CA SER A 180 -10.61 17.73 10.11
C SER A 180 -11.30 16.69 11.02
N PHE A 181 -10.60 15.62 11.41
CA PHE A 181 -11.07 14.61 12.36
C PHE A 181 -10.61 14.84 13.81
N ASP A 182 -9.82 15.88 14.10
CA ASP A 182 -9.13 16.03 15.39
C ASP A 182 -9.79 17.02 16.39
N ASP A 183 -11.10 17.21 16.32
CA ASP A 183 -11.88 18.00 17.31
C ASP A 183 -12.93 17.14 18.05
N LYS A 184 -12.45 16.10 18.77
CA LYS A 184 -12.86 15.69 20.15
C LYS A 184 -12.34 14.29 20.50
N PRO A 185 -11.97 14.04 21.77
CA PRO A 185 -11.50 12.73 22.20
C PRO A 185 -12.69 11.77 22.28
N THR A 186 -12.65 10.68 21.52
CA THR A 186 -13.55 9.54 21.75
C THR A 186 -12.70 8.33 22.06
N GLU A 187 -12.76 7.91 23.32
CA GLU A 187 -12.21 6.64 23.79
C GLU A 187 -12.72 5.51 22.90
N GLU A 188 -11.82 4.80 22.22
CA GLU A 188 -12.08 3.47 21.69
C GLU A 188 -12.23 2.50 22.87
N LYS A 189 -13.43 2.47 23.44
CA LYS A 189 -13.96 1.26 24.08
C LYS A 189 -15.08 0.74 23.21
N SER A 190 -14.92 -0.53 22.85
CA SER A 190 -15.84 -1.39 22.14
C SER A 190 -17.31 -1.07 22.43
N PRO A 191 -18.19 -0.95 21.43
CA PRO A 191 -19.62 -1.04 21.67
C PRO A 191 -20.10 -2.43 21.28
N THR A 192 -20.24 -3.26 22.30
CA THR A 192 -21.41 -4.12 22.41
C THR A 192 -22.63 -3.19 22.49
N GLY A 193 -23.49 -3.22 21.47
CA GLY A 193 -24.87 -2.72 21.48
C GLY A 193 -25.05 -1.20 21.63
N GLU A 194 -25.16 -0.49 20.50
CA GLU A 194 -26.26 0.47 20.21
C GLU A 194 -26.10 1.03 18.77
N GLN A 195 -27.21 1.10 18.07
CA GLN A 195 -27.33 1.27 16.62
C GLN A 195 -27.04 2.71 16.17
N GLN A 196 -26.04 2.91 15.29
CA GLN A 196 -25.99 4.07 14.39
C GLN A 196 -26.35 3.61 12.97
N PRO A 197 -27.10 4.44 12.21
CA PRO A 197 -27.84 3.99 11.04
C PRO A 197 -26.88 3.51 9.96
N SER A 198 -27.00 2.23 9.59
CA SER A 198 -26.36 1.67 8.42
C SER A 198 -26.89 2.40 7.19
N HIS A 199 -26.13 3.36 6.66
CA HIS A 199 -26.46 3.92 5.35
C HIS A 199 -26.37 2.78 4.33
N THR A 200 -27.50 2.41 3.75
CA THR A 200 -27.63 1.34 2.76
C THR A 200 -27.55 1.92 1.36
N LEU A 201 -27.34 1.07 0.34
CA LEU A 201 -27.38 1.54 -1.05
C LEU A 201 -28.71 2.22 -1.38
N LYS A 202 -29.81 1.83 -0.71
CA LYS A 202 -31.14 2.44 -0.86
C LYS A 202 -31.15 3.94 -0.57
N ASP A 203 -30.36 4.40 0.39
CA ASP A 203 -30.36 5.79 0.84
C ASP A 203 -29.81 6.75 -0.22
N TYR A 204 -29.10 6.22 -1.22
CA TYR A 204 -28.54 6.98 -2.35
C TYR A 204 -29.40 6.85 -3.62
N LEU A 205 -30.39 5.94 -3.64
CA LEU A 205 -31.27 5.71 -4.77
C LEU A 205 -32.47 6.66 -4.71
N HIS A 206 -32.91 7.15 -5.86
CA HIS A 206 -34.09 8.00 -6.01
C HIS A 206 -35.17 7.24 -6.79
N GLY A 207 -36.45 7.45 -6.44
CA GLY A 207 -37.58 6.74 -7.04
C GLY A 207 -38.00 5.51 -6.23
N ASN A 208 -38.36 4.41 -6.92
CA ASN A 208 -38.81 3.17 -6.29
C ASN A 208 -37.63 2.34 -5.72
N GLN A 209 -37.05 2.83 -4.62
CA GLN A 209 -35.79 2.36 -4.03
C GLN A 209 -35.73 0.84 -3.81
N GLU A 210 -36.82 0.21 -3.31
CA GLU A 210 -36.85 -1.25 -3.13
C GLU A 210 -36.75 -2.01 -4.46
N GLN A 211 -37.56 -1.64 -5.46
CA GLN A 211 -37.61 -2.36 -6.73
C GLN A 211 -36.32 -2.16 -7.53
N ILE A 212 -35.75 -0.95 -7.48
CA ILE A 212 -34.48 -0.64 -8.13
C ILE A 212 -33.36 -1.46 -7.48
N LEU A 213 -33.30 -1.54 -6.14
CA LEU A 213 -32.30 -2.34 -5.45
C LEU A 213 -32.43 -3.83 -5.79
N GLU A 214 -33.65 -4.39 -5.79
CA GLU A 214 -33.86 -5.81 -6.14
C GLU A 214 -33.45 -6.12 -7.58
N LYS A 215 -33.75 -5.23 -8.54
CA LYS A 215 -33.28 -5.35 -9.93
C LYS A 215 -31.76 -5.27 -10.04
N ILE A 216 -31.11 -4.36 -9.30
CA ILE A 216 -29.65 -4.28 -9.22
C ILE A 216 -29.09 -5.59 -8.69
N LYS A 217 -29.62 -6.12 -7.58
CA LYS A 217 -29.19 -7.39 -6.99
C LYS A 217 -29.32 -8.55 -7.97
N LEU A 218 -30.48 -8.68 -8.62
CA LEU A 218 -30.75 -9.75 -9.59
C LEU A 218 -29.78 -9.72 -10.77
N ARG A 219 -29.52 -8.52 -11.31
CA ARG A 219 -28.71 -8.38 -12.51
C ARG A 219 -27.21 -8.43 -12.21
N VAL A 220 -26.76 -7.87 -11.08
CA VAL A 220 -25.37 -8.00 -10.62
C VAL A 220 -25.04 -9.46 -10.27
N SER A 221 -26.00 -10.23 -9.74
CA SER A 221 -25.80 -11.67 -9.49
C SER A 221 -25.42 -12.46 -10.76
N THR A 222 -25.82 -11.99 -11.95
CA THR A 222 -25.51 -12.63 -13.23
C THR A 222 -24.41 -11.91 -14.03
N GLN A 223 -24.26 -10.59 -13.87
CA GLN A 223 -23.32 -9.74 -14.59
C GLN A 223 -22.57 -8.79 -13.62
N HIS A 224 -21.44 -9.24 -13.07
CA HIS A 224 -20.65 -8.51 -12.07
C HIS A 224 -19.18 -8.29 -12.45
N THR A 225 -18.84 -8.30 -13.75
CA THR A 225 -17.47 -7.92 -14.13
C THR A 225 -17.22 -6.43 -13.86
N GLY A 226 -15.96 -6.00 -13.77
CA GLY A 226 -15.64 -4.59 -13.54
C GLY A 226 -16.23 -3.65 -14.60
N THR A 227 -16.38 -4.13 -15.84
CA THR A 227 -17.03 -3.38 -16.92
C THR A 227 -18.54 -3.34 -16.75
N ASP A 228 -19.17 -4.43 -16.30
CA ASP A 228 -20.63 -4.46 -16.04
C ASP A 228 -21.01 -3.53 -14.89
N LEU A 229 -20.23 -3.54 -13.81
CA LEU A 229 -20.41 -2.62 -12.69
C LEU A 229 -20.20 -1.16 -13.09
N ALA A 230 -19.28 -0.89 -14.02
CA ALA A 230 -19.08 0.45 -14.55
C ALA A 230 -20.26 0.90 -15.42
N ARG A 231 -20.82 0.03 -16.27
CA ARG A 231 -22.03 0.31 -17.05
C ARG A 231 -23.23 0.59 -16.15
N LEU A 232 -23.42 -0.21 -15.09
CA LEU A 232 -24.44 0.00 -14.09
C LEU A 232 -24.29 1.37 -13.40
N TYR A 233 -23.08 1.72 -12.97
CA TYR A 233 -22.81 3.00 -12.33
C TYR A 233 -23.17 4.17 -13.25
N PHE A 234 -22.78 4.12 -14.53
CA PHE A 234 -23.15 5.14 -15.51
C PHE A 234 -24.66 5.20 -15.77
N ALA A 235 -25.33 4.06 -15.91
CA ALA A 235 -26.78 4.02 -16.12
C ALA A 235 -27.55 4.68 -14.97
N LEU A 236 -27.13 4.42 -13.73
CA LEU A 236 -27.72 5.00 -12.53
C LEU A 236 -27.46 6.50 -12.40
N GLN A 237 -26.27 6.98 -12.79
CA GLN A 237 -25.96 8.41 -12.78
C GLN A 237 -26.68 9.19 -13.88
N GLU A 238 -26.79 8.62 -15.09
CA GLU A 238 -27.43 9.30 -16.23
C GLU A 238 -28.95 9.41 -16.10
N GLU A 239 -29.59 8.45 -15.44
CA GLU A 239 -31.04 8.50 -15.15
C GLU A 239 -31.33 9.27 -13.84
N GLU A 240 -30.32 9.89 -13.24
CA GLU A 240 -30.41 10.61 -11.95
C GLU A 240 -30.97 9.75 -10.79
N ILE A 241 -30.94 8.43 -10.94
CA ILE A 241 -31.38 7.45 -9.93
C ILE A 241 -30.38 7.43 -8.76
N LEU A 242 -29.09 7.62 -9.04
CA LEU A 242 -28.03 7.65 -8.02
C LEU A 242 -27.40 9.04 -7.97
N THR A 243 -27.65 9.78 -6.90
CA THR A 243 -27.05 11.11 -6.68
C THR A 243 -26.15 11.11 -5.44
N GLY A 244 -25.07 11.90 -5.47
CA GLY A 244 -24.16 12.07 -4.33
C GLY A 244 -23.32 10.83 -3.96
N CYS A 245 -23.32 9.76 -4.77
CA CYS A 245 -22.59 8.53 -4.49
C CYS A 245 -21.33 8.39 -5.37
N ASP A 246 -20.15 8.54 -4.78
CA ASP A 246 -18.89 8.31 -5.48
C ASP A 246 -18.67 6.81 -5.78
N VAL A 247 -17.80 6.50 -6.75
CA VAL A 247 -17.50 5.13 -7.21
C VAL A 247 -17.07 4.20 -6.08
N THR A 248 -16.31 4.71 -5.10
CA THR A 248 -15.79 3.91 -3.98
C THR A 248 -16.87 3.61 -2.96
N THR A 249 -17.73 4.58 -2.68
CA THR A 249 -18.91 4.45 -1.82
C THR A 249 -19.92 3.49 -2.46
N PHE A 250 -20.20 3.64 -3.75
CA PHE A 250 -21.05 2.73 -4.52
C PHE A 250 -20.57 1.28 -4.44
N HIS A 251 -19.28 1.03 -4.66
CA HIS A 251 -18.71 -0.33 -4.61
C HIS A 251 -18.81 -0.96 -3.22
N LYS A 252 -18.50 -0.18 -2.17
CA LYS A 252 -18.60 -0.66 -0.78
C LYS A 252 -20.04 -1.00 -0.40
N LEU A 253 -20.99 -0.13 -0.73
CA LEU A 253 -22.41 -0.36 -0.46
C LEU A 253 -22.94 -1.56 -1.23
N LEU A 254 -22.56 -1.72 -2.50
CA LEU A 254 -22.95 -2.87 -3.30
C LEU A 254 -22.35 -4.18 -2.76
N THR A 255 -21.12 -4.15 -2.25
CA THR A 255 -20.48 -5.30 -1.60
C THR A 255 -21.19 -5.70 -0.31
N ASN A 256 -21.66 -4.72 0.48
CA ASN A 256 -22.42 -4.97 1.69
C ASN A 256 -23.81 -5.56 1.39
N GLU A 257 -24.44 -5.15 0.29
CA GLU A 257 -25.75 -5.66 -0.16
C GLU A 257 -25.68 -7.04 -0.83
N LEU A 258 -24.50 -7.42 -1.35
CA LEU A 258 -24.25 -8.67 -2.06
C LEU A 258 -22.98 -9.38 -1.54
N PRO A 259 -22.94 -9.80 -0.25
CA PRO A 259 -21.76 -10.42 0.34
C PRO A 259 -21.39 -11.77 -0.30
N ASN A 260 -22.34 -12.40 -1.00
CA ASN A 260 -22.17 -13.69 -1.67
C ASN A 260 -21.70 -13.59 -3.14
N CYS A 261 -21.57 -12.38 -3.69
CA CYS A 261 -21.07 -12.16 -5.05
C CYS A 261 -19.58 -11.82 -5.00
N ASP A 262 -18.75 -12.49 -5.82
CA ASP A 262 -17.32 -12.17 -5.95
C ASP A 262 -17.11 -10.89 -6.78
N LEU A 263 -17.46 -9.75 -6.18
CA LEU A 263 -17.29 -8.46 -6.81
C LEU A 263 -15.80 -8.14 -6.92
N LYS A 264 -15.35 -7.87 -8.15
CA LYS A 264 -13.98 -7.42 -8.41
C LYS A 264 -13.67 -6.14 -7.61
N THR A 265 -12.41 -5.97 -7.23
CA THR A 265 -11.95 -4.86 -6.38
C THR A 265 -12.35 -3.46 -6.89
N VAL A 266 -12.45 -2.49 -5.98
CA VAL A 266 -12.68 -1.06 -6.29
C VAL A 266 -11.75 -0.55 -7.41
N ARG A 267 -10.48 -1.00 -7.43
CA ARG A 267 -9.49 -0.62 -8.45
C ARG A 267 -9.89 -1.11 -9.86
N ASN A 268 -10.44 -2.31 -9.97
CA ASN A 268 -10.93 -2.84 -11.24
C ASN A 268 -12.13 -2.04 -11.76
N LEU A 269 -13.05 -1.65 -10.87
CA LEU A 269 -14.17 -0.77 -11.22
C LEU A 269 -13.68 0.60 -11.70
N GLN A 270 -12.74 1.23 -10.98
CA GLN A 270 -12.13 2.51 -11.35
C GLN A 270 -11.43 2.45 -12.72
N ILE A 271 -10.70 1.36 -13.00
CA ILE A 271 -10.04 1.14 -14.31
C ILE A 271 -11.09 0.98 -15.42
N SER A 272 -12.16 0.21 -15.19
CA SER A 272 -13.23 0.03 -16.16
C SER A 272 -14.00 1.33 -16.44
N ILE A 273 -14.28 2.12 -15.41
CA ILE A 273 -14.88 3.45 -15.55
C ILE A 273 -13.95 4.37 -16.34
N LYS A 274 -12.66 4.40 -16.01
CA LYS A 274 -11.67 5.19 -16.75
C LYS A 274 -11.57 4.75 -18.21
N LYS A 275 -11.59 3.44 -18.50
CA LYS A 275 -11.55 2.92 -19.86
C LYS A 275 -12.80 3.31 -20.66
N LEU A 276 -13.98 3.28 -20.04
CA LEU A 276 -15.23 3.73 -20.66
C LEU A 276 -15.22 5.25 -20.90
N ASN A 277 -14.69 6.03 -19.96
CA ASN A 277 -14.47 7.48 -20.11
C ASN A 277 -13.43 7.80 -21.19
N ASP A 278 -12.29 7.10 -21.25
CA ASP A 278 -11.23 7.35 -22.24
C ASP A 278 -11.69 6.96 -23.67
N SER A 279 -12.61 6.00 -23.78
CA SER A 279 -13.29 5.70 -25.05
C SER A 279 -14.36 6.73 -25.45
N THR A 280 -14.67 7.70 -24.58
CA THR A 280 -15.70 8.73 -24.78
C THR A 280 -15.13 10.15 -24.56
N ASN A 281 -14.91 10.89 -25.65
CA ASN A 281 -14.29 12.20 -25.57
C ASN A 281 -15.11 13.21 -24.73
N LYS A 282 -14.53 13.67 -23.60
CA LYS A 282 -14.96 14.79 -22.75
C LYS A 282 -16.31 14.65 -22.04
N GLY A 283 -16.34 13.84 -20.98
CA GLY A 283 -17.24 14.05 -19.83
C GLY A 283 -18.73 13.83 -20.07
N LYS A 284 -19.13 13.30 -21.23
CA LYS A 284 -20.45 12.73 -21.50
C LYS A 284 -20.26 11.51 -22.40
N ILE A 285 -20.94 10.42 -22.09
CA ILE A 285 -20.89 9.18 -22.88
C ILE A 285 -21.37 9.53 -24.29
N LYS A 286 -20.54 9.26 -25.31
CA LYS A 286 -20.93 9.43 -26.71
C LYS A 286 -22.10 8.49 -27.01
N ASP A 287 -23.15 9.00 -27.66
CA ASP A 287 -24.38 8.27 -28.01
C ASP A 287 -24.20 7.14 -29.05
N ASN A 288 -22.98 6.65 -29.27
CA ASN A 288 -22.68 5.66 -30.30
C ASN A 288 -21.61 4.64 -29.86
N GLY A 289 -21.94 3.36 -30.00
CA GLY A 289 -21.07 2.21 -29.73
C GLY A 289 -21.79 1.07 -29.00
N ILE A 290 -21.19 -0.13 -29.00
CA ILE A 290 -21.73 -1.32 -28.30
C ILE A 290 -21.91 -1.05 -26.80
N GLU A 291 -20.96 -0.32 -26.18
CA GLU A 291 -21.03 0.07 -24.77
C GLU A 291 -22.21 1.00 -24.47
N ARG A 292 -22.56 1.92 -25.38
CA ARG A 292 -23.74 2.78 -25.23
C ARG A 292 -25.03 1.97 -25.32
N SER A 293 -25.12 1.02 -26.25
CA SER A 293 -26.28 0.12 -26.34
C SER A 293 -26.47 -0.69 -25.05
N LEU A 294 -25.37 -1.19 -24.47
CA LEU A 294 -25.43 -1.95 -23.21
C LEU A 294 -25.79 -1.05 -22.01
N ILE A 295 -25.28 0.18 -21.95
CA ILE A 295 -25.71 1.15 -20.93
C ILE A 295 -27.19 1.49 -21.10
N ASN A 296 -27.66 1.71 -22.33
CA ASN A 296 -29.08 1.96 -22.60
C ASN A 296 -29.98 0.76 -22.25
N GLU A 297 -29.48 -0.47 -22.40
CA GLU A 297 -30.16 -1.68 -21.94
C GLU A 297 -30.28 -1.71 -20.41
N TRP A 298 -29.21 -1.34 -19.70
CA TRP A 298 -29.25 -1.16 -18.24
C TRP A 298 -30.23 -0.06 -17.83
N LYS A 299 -30.25 1.07 -18.55
CA LYS A 299 -31.18 2.18 -18.32
C LYS A 299 -32.63 1.70 -18.50
N ALA A 300 -32.98 1.13 -19.66
CA ALA A 300 -34.33 0.63 -19.92
C ALA A 300 -34.79 -0.37 -18.84
N TYR A 301 -33.91 -1.30 -18.44
CA TYR A 301 -34.21 -2.28 -17.40
C TYR A 301 -34.45 -1.67 -16.02
N LEU A 302 -33.74 -0.60 -15.67
CA LEU A 302 -33.88 0.12 -14.40
C LEU A 302 -35.10 1.06 -14.41
N THR A 303 -35.35 1.76 -15.51
CA THR A 303 -36.48 2.69 -15.66
C THR A 303 -37.82 1.96 -15.72
N GLU A 304 -37.87 0.71 -16.21
CA GLU A 304 -39.04 -0.18 -16.08
C GLU A 304 -39.46 -0.47 -14.62
N ALA A 305 -38.60 -0.25 -13.62
CA ALA A 305 -38.96 -0.36 -12.19
C ALA A 305 -39.34 0.97 -11.55
N ASN A 306 -39.21 2.09 -12.27
CA ASN A 306 -39.49 3.42 -11.75
C ASN A 306 -40.85 3.98 -12.21
N ASN A 307 -41.52 3.29 -13.15
CA ASN A 307 -42.92 3.53 -13.55
C ASN A 307 -43.86 2.56 -12.82
#